data_AF-A0AAD0KIL1-F1
#
_entry.id   AF-A0AAD0KIL1-F1
#
_cell.length_a   1.000
_cell.length_b   1.000
_cell.length_c   1.000
_cell.angle_alpha   90.00
_cell.angle_beta   90.00
_cell.angle_gamma   90.00
#
_symmetry.space_group_name_H-M   'P 1'
#
loop_
_entity.id
_entity.type
_entity.pdbx_description
1 polymer ?
#
loop_
_entity_poly.entity_id
_entity_poly.type
_entity_poly.pdbx_seq_one_letter_code
_entity_poly.pdbx_strand_id
1 'polypeptide(L)'
;MVAELLKLGSFILELLRLCILLVLTLLVLGWAERLIYQLIFGQPVYNWSMGFGNLLLFFMLYRNHFQFKGWYKSEKNQKLTLFTTKIITVISIGLIILPIGLG
;
A
#
# COMPACT_ATOMS: atom_id res chain seq x y z
N MET A 1 -4.60 -33.64 -9.46
CA MET A 1 -3.19 -33.29 -9.18
C MET A 1 -2.75 -32.05 -9.97
N VAL A 2 -2.83 -32.04 -11.30
CA VAL A 2 -2.38 -30.90 -12.15
C VAL A 2 -3.15 -29.60 -11.87
N ALA A 3 -4.47 -29.66 -11.66
CA ALA A 3 -5.29 -28.47 -11.37
C ALA A 3 -4.90 -27.77 -10.05
N GLU A 4 -4.56 -28.53 -9.01
CA GLU A 4 -4.11 -28.00 -7.72
C GLU A 4 -2.73 -27.33 -7.83
N LEU A 5 -1.82 -27.92 -8.61
CA LEU A 5 -0.50 -27.36 -8.90
C LEU A 5 -0.58 -26.03 -9.66
N LEU A 6 -1.50 -25.91 -10.64
CA LEU A 6 -1.74 -24.66 -11.36
C LEU A 6 -2.29 -23.57 -10.44
N LYS A 7 -3.19 -23.93 -9.52
CA LYS A 7 -3.76 -23.01 -8.53
C LYS A 7 -2.68 -22.48 -7.57
N LEU A 8 -1.81 -23.36 -7.07
CA LEU A 8 -0.64 -22.98 -6.28
C LEU A 8 0.33 -22.07 -7.04
N GLY A 9 0.62 -22.37 -8.30
CA GLY A 9 1.47 -21.53 -9.15
C GLY A 9 0.91 -20.12 -9.33
N SER A 10 -0.40 -20.00 -9.61
CA SER A 10 -1.06 -18.70 -9.73
C SER A 10 -1.06 -17.90 -8.42
N PHE A 11 -1.18 -18.58 -7.28
CA PHE A 11 -1.08 -17.94 -5.95
C PHE A 11 0.32 -17.40 -5.68
N ILE A 12 1.37 -18.17 -5.99
CA ILE A 12 2.77 -17.72 -5.84
C ILE A 12 3.05 -16.50 -6.72
N LEU A 13 2.55 -16.49 -7.96
CA LEU A 13 2.69 -15.33 -8.85
C LEU A 13 1.97 -14.08 -8.31
N GLU A 14 0.79 -14.24 -7.72
CA GLU A 14 0.07 -13.13 -7.10
C GLU A 14 0.81 -12.59 -5.87
N LEU A 15 1.38 -13.48 -5.05
CA LEU A 15 2.20 -13.09 -3.89
C LEU A 15 3.47 -12.35 -4.33
N LEU A 16 4.15 -12.84 -5.37
CA LEU A 16 5.31 -12.16 -5.95
C LEU A 16 4.94 -10.77 -6.45
N ARG A 17 3.81 -10.64 -7.17
CA ARG A 17 3.29 -9.34 -7.63
C ARG A 17 2.99 -8.40 -6.45
N LEU A 18 2.38 -8.91 -5.38
CA LEU A 18 2.12 -8.15 -4.16
C LEU A 18 3.43 -7.58 -3.60
N CYS A 19 4.46 -8.41 -3.45
CA CYS A 19 5.76 -7.98 -2.94
C CYS A 19 6.40 -6.91 -3.84
N ILE A 20 6.38 -7.10 -5.17
CA ILE A 20 6.92 -6.12 -6.13
C ILE A 20 6.17 -4.79 -6.04
N LEU A 21 4.83 -4.82 -6.03
CA LEU A 21 4.02 -3.61 -5.93
C LEU A 21 4.21 -2.91 -4.57
N LEU A 22 4.37 -3.66 -3.48
CA LEU A 22 4.64 -3.11 -2.15
C LEU A 22 5.95 -2.32 -2.16
N VAL A 23 7.04 -2.95 -2.61
CA VAL A 23 8.36 -2.31 -2.66
C VAL A 23 8.33 -1.08 -3.56
N LEU A 24 7.77 -1.20 -4.77
CA LEU A 24 7.65 -0.07 -5.70
C LEU A 24 6.86 1.09 -5.10
N THR A 25 5.72 0.81 -4.46
CA THR A 25 4.86 1.85 -3.89
C THR A 25 5.55 2.56 -2.73
N LEU A 26 6.20 1.81 -1.83
CA LEU A 26 6.94 2.39 -0.71
C LEU A 26 8.13 3.24 -1.17
N LEU A 27 8.86 2.82 -2.21
CA LEU A 27 9.96 3.60 -2.78
C LEU A 27 9.45 4.89 -3.41
N VAL A 28 8.38 4.83 -4.21
CA VAL A 28 7.80 6.01 -4.87
C VAL A 28 7.24 6.98 -3.84
N LEU A 29 6.46 6.50 -2.87
CA LEU A 29 5.89 7.33 -1.81
C LEU A 29 6.98 7.94 -0.93
N GLY A 30 7.95 7.14 -0.45
CA GLY A 30 9.03 7.63 0.40
C GLY A 30 9.92 8.66 -0.31
N TRP A 31 10.16 8.50 -1.62
CA TRP A 31 10.86 9.50 -2.41
C TRP A 31 10.03 10.79 -2.57
N ALA A 32 8.73 10.68 -2.86
CA ALA A 32 7.83 11.82 -2.99
C ALA A 32 7.70 12.60 -1.67
N GLU A 33 7.53 11.91 -0.54
CA GLU A 33 7.50 12.50 0.80
C GLU A 33 8.79 13.27 1.08
N ARG A 34 9.96 12.66 0.81
CA ARG A 34 11.25 13.31 1.03
C ARG A 34 11.35 14.63 0.26
N LEU A 35 10.93 14.65 -1.00
CA LEU A 35 10.93 15.87 -1.81
C LEU A 35 9.97 16.92 -1.25
N ILE A 36 8.74 16.54 -0.91
CA ILE A 36 7.72 17.45 -0.39
C ILE A 36 8.18 18.08 0.92
N TYR A 37 8.67 17.27 1.86
CA TYR A 37 9.15 17.77 3.15
C TYR A 37 10.40 18.64 3.01
N GLN A 38 11.32 18.28 2.11
CA GLN A 38 12.49 19.12 1.82
C GLN A 38 12.10 20.47 1.20
N LEU A 39 11.08 20.50 0.34
CA LEU A 39 10.57 21.75 -0.25
C LEU A 39 9.86 22.65 0.77
N ILE A 40 9.12 22.07 1.72
CA ILE A 40 8.33 22.83 2.70
C ILE A 40 9.16 23.26 3.91
N PHE A 41 9.96 22.34 4.47
CA PHE A 41 10.68 22.55 5.74
C PHE A 41 12.19 22.73 5.55
N GLY A 42 12.70 22.65 4.33
CA GLY A 42 14.13 22.78 4.03
C GLY A 42 14.98 21.57 4.44
N GLN A 43 14.39 20.55 5.07
CA GLN A 43 15.07 19.32 5.50
C GLN A 43 14.16 18.10 5.30
N PRO A 44 14.73 16.92 4.96
CA PRO A 44 13.98 15.69 4.90
C PRO A 44 13.61 15.23 6.31
N VAL A 45 12.32 14.97 6.55
CA VAL A 45 11.83 14.40 7.80
C VAL A 45 11.62 12.90 7.60
N TYR A 46 12.17 12.10 8.51
CA TYR A 46 11.96 10.66 8.53
C TYR A 46 11.31 10.25 9.85
N ASN A 47 10.04 9.84 9.79
CA ASN A 47 9.31 9.33 10.94
C ASN A 47 8.74 7.94 10.64
N TRP A 48 8.79 7.05 11.63
CA TRP A 48 8.21 5.72 11.54
C TRP A 48 6.70 5.75 11.24
N SER A 49 6.00 6.80 11.68
CA SER A 49 4.58 7.00 11.37
C SER A 49 4.30 7.12 9.87
N MET A 50 5.18 7.78 9.11
CA MET A 50 5.05 7.91 7.64
C MET A 50 5.15 6.55 6.97
N GLY A 51 6.10 5.71 7.40
CA GLY A 51 6.23 4.34 6.89
C GLY A 51 4.96 3.51 7.13
N PHE A 52 4.37 3.61 8.32
CA PHE A 52 3.07 2.98 8.63
C PHE A 52 1.92 3.53 7.79
N GLY A 53 1.88 4.85 7.57
CA GLY A 53 0.92 5.48 6.68
C GLY A 53 1.05 4.92 5.25
N ASN A 54 2.25 4.94 4.66
CA ASN A 54 2.48 4.42 3.32
C ASN A 54 2.07 2.95 3.17
N LEU A 55 2.29 2.14 4.19
CA LEU A 55 1.86 0.74 4.21
C LEU A 55 0.33 0.62 4.19
N LEU A 56 -0.39 1.44 4.98
CA LEU A 56 -1.86 1.47 4.98
C LEU A 56 -2.44 1.96 3.65
N LEU A 57 -1.83 2.99 3.06
CA LEU A 57 -2.19 3.48 1.73
C LEU A 57 -2.01 2.39 0.67
N PHE A 58 -0.86 1.70 0.68
CA PHE A 58 -0.61 0.57 -0.20
C PHE A 58 -1.64 -0.53 0.01
N PHE A 59 -1.93 -0.92 1.25
CA PHE A 59 -2.90 -1.96 1.57
C PHE A 59 -4.27 -1.64 0.99
N MET A 60 -4.74 -0.40 1.15
CA MET A 60 -6.01 0.06 0.59
C MET A 60 -6.02 -0.01 -0.95
N LEU A 61 -4.97 0.52 -1.61
CA LEU A 61 -4.83 0.49 -3.06
C LEU A 61 -4.77 -0.93 -3.62
N TYR A 62 -4.00 -1.79 -2.95
CA TYR A 62 -3.87 -3.19 -3.33
C TYR A 62 -5.20 -3.90 -3.23
N ARG A 63 -5.87 -3.78 -2.08
CA ARG A 63 -7.12 -4.48 -1.80
C ARG A 63 -8.28 -4.02 -2.68
N ASN A 64 -8.30 -2.77 -3.13
CA ASN A 64 -9.40 -2.22 -3.92
C ASN A 64 -9.17 -2.21 -5.44
N HIS A 65 -7.91 -2.15 -5.89
CA HIS A 65 -7.59 -2.00 -7.31
C HIS A 65 -6.68 -3.12 -7.83
N PHE A 66 -5.51 -3.36 -7.22
CA PHE A 66 -4.53 -4.30 -7.78
C PHE A 66 -4.95 -5.77 -7.64
N GLN A 67 -5.59 -6.14 -6.53
CA GLN A 67 -6.04 -7.52 -6.28
C GLN A 67 -7.06 -8.02 -7.33
N PHE A 68 -7.84 -7.12 -7.95
CA PHE A 68 -8.83 -7.51 -8.98
C PHE A 68 -8.25 -7.66 -10.37
N LYS A 69 -7.07 -7.09 -10.60
CA LYS A 69 -6.32 -7.23 -11.85
C LYS A 69 -5.39 -8.46 -11.82
N GLY A 70 -5.52 -9.31 -10.80
CA GLY A 70 -4.71 -10.50 -10.55
C GLY A 70 -4.93 -11.64 -11.53
N TRP A 71 -3.95 -12.54 -11.57
CA TRP A 71 -4.06 -13.84 -12.20
C TRP A 71 -4.85 -14.81 -11.31
N TYR A 72 -4.75 -14.67 -9.99
CA TYR A 72 -5.50 -15.48 -9.03
C TYR A 72 -6.83 -14.81 -8.64
N LYS A 73 -7.92 -15.27 -9.25
CA LYS A 73 -9.29 -14.86 -8.90
C LYS A 73 -9.91 -15.88 -7.95
N SER A 74 -9.94 -15.55 -6.66
CA SER A 74 -10.71 -16.29 -5.66
C SER A 74 -12.12 -15.72 -5.57
N GLU A 75 -13.13 -16.57 -5.39
CA GLU A 75 -14.52 -16.16 -5.11
C GLU A 75 -14.63 -15.32 -3.83
N LYS A 76 -13.64 -15.41 -2.93
CA LYS A 76 -13.54 -14.60 -1.72
C LYS A 76 -12.88 -13.23 -1.92
N ASN A 77 -12.48 -12.87 -3.15
CA ASN A 77 -11.92 -11.56 -3.46
C ASN A 77 -13.05 -10.51 -3.46
N GLN A 78 -13.29 -9.88 -2.31
CA GLN A 78 -14.23 -8.78 -2.16
C GLN A 78 -13.51 -7.46 -1.92
N LYS A 79 -13.99 -6.40 -2.57
CA LYS A 79 -13.51 -5.03 -2.36
C LYS A 79 -13.77 -4.64 -0.91
N LEU A 80 -12.93 -3.78 -0.35
CA LEU A 80 -13.29 -3.15 0.92
C LEU A 80 -14.57 -2.33 0.69
N THR A 81 -15.41 -2.25 1.72
CA THR A 81 -16.53 -1.32 1.68
C THR A 81 -16.00 0.12 1.53
N LEU A 82 -16.82 1.00 0.95
CA LEU A 82 -16.47 2.41 0.79
C LEU A 82 -16.14 3.07 2.14
N PHE A 83 -16.84 2.68 3.21
CA PHE A 83 -16.58 3.15 4.57
C PHE A 83 -15.19 2.74 5.07
N THR A 84 -14.84 1.46 5.01
CA THR A 84 -13.53 0.99 5.48
C THR A 84 -12.39 1.60 4.65
N THR A 85 -12.59 1.73 3.34
CA THR A 85 -11.64 2.41 2.46
C THR A 85 -11.40 3.86 2.89
N LYS A 86 -12.47 4.63 3.15
CA LYS A 86 -12.36 6.01 3.62
C LYS A 86 -11.65 6.10 4.97
N ILE A 87 -12.01 5.26 5.94
CA ILE A 87 -11.40 5.26 7.27
C ILE A 87 -9.90 4.97 7.18
N ILE A 88 -9.49 3.92 6.46
CA ILE A 88 -8.07 3.58 6.29
C ILE A 88 -7.32 4.71 5.60
N THR A 89 -7.94 5.35 4.59
CA THR A 89 -7.33 6.49 3.88
C THR A 89 -7.10 7.67 4.82
N VAL A 90 -8.11 8.04 5.63
CA VAL A 90 -7.99 9.15 6.58
C VAL A 90 -6.91 8.86 7.63
N ILE A 91 -6.91 7.66 8.20
CA ILE A 91 -5.89 7.23 9.16
C ILE A 91 -4.50 7.29 8.53
N SER A 92 -4.36 6.75 7.32
CA SER A 92 -3.10 6.72 6.60
C SER A 92 -2.55 8.11 6.33
N ILE A 93 -3.37 9.04 5.84
CA ILE A 93 -2.98 10.43 5.59
C ILE A 93 -2.62 11.11 6.91
N GLY A 94 -3.41 10.88 7.97
CA GLY A 94 -3.12 11.37 9.31
C GLY A 94 -1.74 10.95 9.81
N LEU A 95 -1.36 9.69 9.64
CA LEU A 95 -0.04 9.17 10.04
C LEU A 95 1.13 9.79 9.26
N ILE A 96 0.92 10.09 7.97
CA ILE A 96 1.92 10.72 7.11
C ILE A 96 2.14 12.19 7.50
N ILE A 97 1.07 12.88 7.90
CA ILE A 97 1.10 14.30 8.29
C ILE A 97 1.50 14.49 9.76
N LEU A 98 1.32 13.47 10.61
CA LEU A 98 1.63 13.49 12.05
C LEU A 98 2.98 14.15 12.43
N PRO A 99 4.13 13.88 11.77
CA PRO A 99 5.39 14.55 12.09
C PRO A 99 5.37 16.07 11.91
N ILE A 100 4.47 16.64 11.09
CA ILE A 100 4.31 18.08 10.92
C ILE A 100 3.81 18.74 12.22
N GLY A 101 3.00 18.05 13.01
CA GLY A 101 2.47 18.58 14.26
C GLY A 101 3.38 18.39 15.48
N LEU A 102 4.44 17.58 15.36
CA LEU A 102 5.38 17.27 16.44
C LEU A 102 6.74 17.99 16.31
N GLY A 103 7.00 18.65 15.17
CA GLY A 103 8.21 19.43 14.91
C GLY A 103 7.91 20.92 14.86
#